data_AF-X0Q937-F1
#
_entry.id   AF-X0Q937-F1
#
_cell.length_a   1.000
_cell.length_b   1.000
_cell.length_c   1.000
_cell.angle_alpha   90.00
_cell.angle_beta   90.00
_cell.angle_gamma   90.00
#
_symmetry.space_group_name_H-M   'P 1'
#
loop_
_entity.id
_entity.type
_entity.pdbx_description
1 polymer ?
#
loop_
_entity_poly.entity_id
_entity_poly.type
_entity_poly.pdbx_seq_one_letter_code
_entity_poly.pdbx_strand_id
1 'polypeptide(L)'
;MGSAALLVACSSTETAQNIGEKTKEAVAHLSVPANDIDFMTSVFGSFDNVSTHHDDKYLYVESNGIPSHKMMTGITSWQQQVPIDQDYTNENSWVIPLQPELADEPLMAKDNFMKGAIAIAANGIPIFNH
;
A
#
# COMPACT_ATOMS: atom_id res chain seq x y z
N MET A 1 -31.43 -8.82 5.82
CA MET A 1 -31.44 -7.56 6.59
C MET A 1 -29.99 -7.10 6.66
N GLY A 2 -29.56 -6.32 5.67
CA GLY A 2 -28.17 -5.84 5.57
C GLY A 2 -28.15 -4.36 5.92
N SER A 3 -27.32 -3.98 6.88
CA SER A 3 -27.11 -2.58 7.23
C SER A 3 -25.71 -2.21 6.76
N ALA A 4 -25.64 -1.43 5.67
CA ALA A 4 -24.42 -0.76 5.25
C ALA A 4 -24.33 0.56 6.05
N ALA A 5 -23.21 0.77 6.75
CA ALA A 5 -22.91 2.05 7.38
C ALA A 5 -21.85 2.75 6.53
N LEU A 6 -22.24 3.85 5.87
CA LEU A 6 -21.34 4.78 5.20
C LEU A 6 -21.14 5.96 6.14
N LEU A 7 -19.91 6.16 6.65
CA LEU A 7 -19.56 7.32 7.45
C LEU A 7 -18.73 8.29 6.63
N VAL A 8 -19.35 9.40 6.24
CA VAL A 8 -18.67 10.60 5.74
C VAL A 8 -18.66 11.60 6.89
N ALA A 9 -17.47 12.01 7.34
CA ALA A 9 -17.33 13.09 8.31
C ALA A 9 -16.60 14.26 7.64
N CYS A 10 -17.35 15.34 7.42
CA CYS A 10 -16.82 16.67 7.15
C CYS A 10 -17.14 17.51 8.39
N SER A 11 -16.14 18.09 9.06
CA SER A 11 -16.39 19.15 10.02
C SER A 11 -15.20 20.06 10.17
N SER A 12 -15.47 21.34 9.90
CA SER A 12 -14.66 22.50 10.22
C SER A 12 -14.25 22.56 11.70
N THR A 13 -13.08 23.15 11.88
CA THR A 13 -12.37 23.55 13.09
C THR A 13 -13.23 24.17 14.19
N GLU A 14 -13.13 23.62 15.42
CA GLU A 14 -12.89 24.32 16.70
C GLU A 14 -13.39 23.48 17.89
N THR A 15 -12.68 22.42 18.30
CA THR A 15 -12.70 21.90 19.70
C THR A 15 -11.52 20.93 19.93
N ALA A 16 -10.27 21.39 19.81
CA ALA A 16 -9.12 20.47 19.69
C ALA A 16 -8.55 19.88 21.00
N GLN A 17 -9.07 20.20 22.20
CA GLN A 17 -8.32 19.89 23.44
C GLN A 17 -8.96 18.88 24.42
N ASN A 18 -10.22 18.47 24.24
CA ASN A 18 -10.88 17.48 25.13
C ASN A 18 -11.27 16.16 24.43
N ILE A 19 -10.91 16.01 23.15
CA ILE A 19 -11.26 14.83 22.35
C ILE A 19 -10.11 13.81 22.31
N GLY A 20 -8.87 14.26 22.49
CA GLY A 20 -7.67 13.44 22.27
C GLY A 20 -7.48 12.27 23.24
N GLU A 21 -7.99 12.37 24.47
CA GLU A 21 -7.87 11.29 25.46
C GLU A 21 -8.99 10.25 25.28
N LYS A 22 -10.20 10.70 24.93
CA LYS A 22 -11.38 9.86 24.70
C LYS A 22 -11.30 9.06 23.39
N THR A 23 -10.56 9.54 22.39
CA THR A 23 -10.28 8.80 21.15
C THR A 23 -9.15 7.78 21.30
N LYS A 24 -8.22 7.95 22.24
CA LYS A 24 -7.11 7.00 22.43
C LYS A 24 -7.60 5.66 23.00
N GLU A 25 -8.57 5.71 23.92
CA GLU A 25 -9.22 4.49 24.44
C GLU A 25 -10.13 3.83 23.40
N ALA A 26 -10.89 4.60 22.60
CA ALA A 26 -11.81 4.03 21.62
C ALA A 26 -11.13 3.28 20.44
N VAL A 27 -9.86 3.57 20.15
CA VAL A 27 -9.08 2.92 19.06
C VAL A 27 -8.29 1.70 19.56
N ALA A 28 -8.02 1.59 20.87
CA ALA A 28 -7.29 0.48 21.48
C ALA A 28 -8.02 -0.88 21.39
N HIS A 29 -9.26 -0.89 20.89
CA HIS A 29 -10.08 -2.09 20.73
C HIS A 29 -10.34 -2.47 19.26
N LEU A 30 -9.83 -1.69 18.30
CA LEU A 30 -9.97 -1.99 16.88
C LEU A 30 -8.89 -3.01 16.47
N SER A 31 -9.25 -4.29 16.56
CA SER A 31 -8.43 -5.37 16.02
C SER A 31 -8.36 -5.22 14.50
N VAL A 32 -7.15 -4.96 13.99
CA VAL A 32 -6.88 -5.02 12.55
C VAL A 32 -7.05 -6.49 12.12
N PRO A 33 -7.92 -6.79 11.14
CA PRO A 33 -8.09 -8.15 10.67
C PRO A 33 -6.79 -8.65 10.01
N ALA A 34 -6.54 -9.95 10.16
CA ALA A 34 -5.49 -10.61 9.39
C ALA A 34 -5.76 -10.47 7.89
N ASN A 35 -4.69 -10.35 7.11
CA ASN A 35 -4.79 -10.39 5.66
C ASN A 35 -5.06 -11.82 5.19
N ASP A 36 -6.01 -11.96 4.27
CA ASP A 36 -6.32 -13.24 3.61
C ASP A 36 -5.27 -13.52 2.52
N ILE A 37 -4.45 -14.54 2.76
CA ILE A 37 -3.35 -14.94 1.88
C ILE A 37 -3.88 -15.35 0.51
N ASP A 38 -4.91 -16.19 0.47
CA ASP A 38 -5.45 -16.73 -0.78
C ASP A 38 -6.02 -15.59 -1.64
N PHE A 39 -6.71 -14.65 -1.01
CA PHE A 39 -7.18 -13.46 -1.69
C PHE A 39 -6.03 -12.62 -2.24
N MET A 40 -5.02 -12.28 -1.42
CA MET A 40 -3.87 -11.48 -1.88
C MET A 40 -3.12 -12.15 -3.03
N THR A 41 -2.80 -13.45 -2.89
CA THR A 41 -2.13 -14.22 -3.93
C THR A 41 -2.97 -14.28 -5.21
N SER A 42 -4.30 -14.35 -5.12
CA SER A 42 -5.17 -14.29 -6.32
C SER A 42 -5.10 -12.94 -7.05
N VAL A 43 -5.00 -11.84 -6.29
CA VAL A 43 -4.91 -10.48 -6.85
C VAL A 43 -3.58 -10.28 -7.57
N PHE A 44 -2.46 -10.62 -6.92
CA PHE A 44 -1.13 -10.50 -7.53
C PHE A 44 -0.93 -11.50 -8.67
N GLY A 45 -1.40 -12.74 -8.50
CA GLY A 45 -1.31 -13.81 -9.50
C GLY A 45 -2.12 -13.57 -10.78
N SER A 46 -2.87 -12.47 -10.87
CA SER A 46 -3.51 -12.02 -12.11
C SER A 46 -2.52 -11.40 -13.11
N PHE A 47 -1.26 -11.20 -12.73
CA PHE A 47 -0.24 -10.54 -13.56
C PHE A 47 0.99 -11.45 -13.76
N ASP A 48 1.38 -11.68 -15.03
CA ASP A 48 2.43 -12.63 -15.40
C ASP A 48 3.84 -12.25 -14.88
N ASN A 49 4.08 -10.97 -14.62
CA ASN A 49 5.37 -10.43 -14.15
C ASN A 49 5.44 -10.27 -12.63
N VAL A 50 4.48 -10.83 -11.90
CA VAL A 50 4.40 -10.79 -10.45
C VAL A 50 4.39 -12.20 -9.90
N SER A 51 5.27 -12.47 -8.94
CA SER A 51 5.27 -13.73 -8.19
C SER A 51 5.02 -13.44 -6.72
N THR A 52 4.45 -14.40 -6.00
CA THR A 52 4.27 -14.29 -4.57
C THR A 52 4.68 -15.55 -3.85
N HIS A 53 5.29 -15.41 -2.69
CA HIS A 53 5.51 -16.48 -1.72
C HIS A 53 5.21 -15.95 -0.32
N HIS A 54 5.03 -16.81 0.68
CA HIS A 54 4.74 -16.35 2.04
C HIS A 54 5.43 -17.25 3.07
N ASP A 55 5.60 -16.72 4.28
CA ASP A 55 5.88 -17.49 5.48
C ASP A 55 4.75 -17.29 6.49
N ASP A 56 4.98 -17.63 7.77
CA ASP A 56 3.97 -17.52 8.82
C ASP A 56 3.63 -16.06 9.20
N LYS A 57 4.43 -15.08 8.75
CA LYS A 57 4.35 -13.68 9.18
C LYS A 57 4.17 -12.70 8.02
N TYR A 58 4.67 -13.02 6.83
CA TYR A 58 4.75 -12.11 5.70
C TYR A 58 4.33 -12.78 4.39
N LEU A 59 3.67 -12.00 3.53
CA LEU A 59 3.59 -12.23 2.10
C LEU A 59 4.71 -11.44 1.42
N TYR A 60 5.46 -12.11 0.57
CA TYR A 60 6.49 -11.56 -0.28
C TYR A 60 5.96 -11.43 -1.71
N VAL A 61 6.11 -10.24 -2.29
CA VAL A 61 5.69 -9.95 -3.67
C VAL A 61 6.92 -9.58 -4.48
N GLU A 62 7.16 -10.33 -5.55
CA GLU A 62 8.30 -10.12 -6.43
C GLU A 62 7.87 -9.56 -7.78
N SER A 63 8.65 -8.63 -8.32
CA SER A 63 8.41 -8.03 -9.64
C SER A 63 9.64 -7.28 -10.16
N ASN A 64 9.64 -6.92 -11.43
CA ASN A 64 10.68 -6.10 -12.06
C ASN A 64 10.39 -4.59 -12.05
N GLY A 65 9.29 -4.16 -11.42
CA GLY A 65 8.89 -2.75 -11.34
C GLY A 65 8.48 -2.11 -12.68
N ILE A 66 8.29 -2.89 -13.75
CA ILE A 66 7.98 -2.39 -15.09
C ILE A 66 6.53 -2.73 -15.49
N PRO A 67 5.74 -1.75 -15.99
CA PRO A 67 4.42 -2.04 -16.52
C PRO A 67 4.44 -2.99 -17.73
N SER A 68 3.48 -3.91 -17.77
CA SER A 68 3.28 -4.85 -18.88
C SER A 68 2.68 -4.21 -20.15
N HIS A 69 2.23 -2.95 -20.07
CA HIS A 69 1.67 -2.22 -21.20
C HIS A 69 2.67 -1.23 -21.80
N LYS A 70 2.43 -0.82 -23.04
CA LYS A 70 3.28 0.16 -23.73
C LYS A 70 3.26 1.50 -23.00
N MET A 71 4.37 1.86 -22.38
CA MET A 71 4.62 3.20 -21.88
C MET A 71 4.88 4.18 -23.02
N MET A 72 4.71 5.48 -22.76
CA MET A 72 5.06 6.57 -23.68
C MET A 72 4.28 6.60 -25.00
N THR A 73 3.14 5.88 -25.09
CA THR A 73 2.25 5.94 -26.26
C THR A 73 1.74 7.37 -26.46
N GLY A 74 2.07 7.98 -27.60
CA GLY A 74 1.62 9.34 -27.96
C GLY A 74 2.62 10.47 -27.64
N ILE A 75 3.79 10.19 -27.06
CA ILE A 75 4.84 11.19 -26.89
C ILE A 75 5.73 11.21 -28.14
N THR A 76 5.71 12.32 -28.89
CA THR A 76 6.42 12.45 -30.18
C THR A 76 7.74 13.22 -30.10
N SER A 77 8.02 13.90 -28.99
CA SER A 77 9.28 14.61 -28.74
C SER A 77 9.84 14.18 -27.40
N TRP A 78 10.83 13.29 -27.43
CA TRP A 78 11.39 12.65 -26.24
C TRP A 78 12.77 13.22 -25.90
N GLN A 79 12.98 13.57 -24.63
CA GLN A 79 14.31 13.72 -24.04
C GLN A 79 14.59 12.45 -23.22
N GLN A 80 15.75 11.82 -23.45
CA GLN A 80 15.99 10.39 -23.21
C GLN A 80 16.09 9.97 -21.71
N GLN A 81 14.96 9.85 -21.02
CA GLN A 81 14.80 9.10 -19.76
C GLN A 81 14.16 7.69 -19.95
N VAL A 82 14.96 6.64 -20.15
CA VAL A 82 14.41 5.28 -20.32
C VAL A 82 14.05 4.69 -18.95
N PRO A 83 12.86 4.06 -18.79
CA PRO A 83 12.57 3.25 -17.61
C PRO A 83 13.59 2.13 -17.45
N ILE A 84 14.16 2.01 -16.26
CA ILE A 84 15.12 0.95 -15.93
C ILE A 84 14.41 -0.03 -15.01
N ASP A 85 14.55 -1.31 -15.30
CA ASP A 85 14.05 -2.39 -14.46
C ASP A 85 14.66 -2.28 -13.06
N GLN A 86 13.80 -2.45 -12.06
CA GLN A 86 14.22 -2.53 -10.66
C GLN A 86 13.82 -3.92 -10.18
N ASP A 87 14.83 -4.74 -9.89
CA ASP A 87 14.63 -6.13 -9.53
C ASP A 87 14.22 -6.23 -8.05
N TYR A 88 12.92 -6.38 -7.80
CA TYR A 88 12.36 -6.63 -6.47
C TYR A 88 12.16 -8.13 -6.28
N THR A 89 13.25 -8.89 -6.17
CA THR A 89 13.23 -10.34 -5.93
C THR A 89 14.05 -10.71 -4.70
N ASN A 90 13.82 -11.91 -4.15
CA ASN A 90 14.57 -12.44 -3.01
C ASN A 90 14.58 -11.46 -1.83
N GLU A 91 15.76 -11.05 -1.37
CA GLU A 91 15.97 -10.12 -0.25
C GLU A 91 15.46 -8.70 -0.52
N ASN A 92 15.21 -8.34 -1.80
CA ASN A 92 14.66 -7.04 -2.20
C ASN A 92 13.17 -7.15 -2.60
N SER A 93 12.49 -8.25 -2.26
CA SER A 93 11.06 -8.40 -2.49
C SER A 93 10.23 -7.47 -1.61
N TRP A 94 9.02 -7.17 -2.06
CA TRP A 94 8.07 -6.40 -1.27
C TRP A 94 7.49 -7.25 -0.14
N VAL A 95 7.51 -6.72 1.08
CA VAL A 95 7.09 -7.46 2.28
C VAL A 95 5.78 -6.87 2.81
N ILE A 96 4.73 -7.69 2.85
CA ILE A 96 3.41 -7.34 3.37
C ILE A 96 3.13 -8.19 4.61
N PRO A 97 2.92 -7.61 5.81
CA PRO A 97 2.63 -8.38 7.01
C PRO A 97 1.26 -9.06 6.92
N LEU A 98 1.18 -10.33 7.33
CA LEU A 98 -0.08 -11.08 7.37
C LEU A 98 -0.99 -10.60 8.51
N GLN A 99 -0.40 -10.14 9.60
CA GLN A 99 -1.11 -9.52 10.72
C GLN A 99 -0.62 -8.08 10.90
N PRO A 100 -1.24 -7.10 10.24
CA PRO A 100 -0.85 -5.70 10.40
C PRO A 100 -1.24 -5.17 11.78
N GLU A 101 -0.47 -4.20 12.25
CA GLU A 101 -0.70 -3.49 13.51
C GLU A 101 -0.82 -1.98 13.24
N LEU A 102 -1.70 -1.30 13.97
CA LEU A 102 -1.79 0.16 13.88
C LEU A 102 -0.57 0.78 14.56
N ALA A 103 0.01 1.79 13.93
CA ALA A 103 1.07 2.57 14.55
C ALA A 103 0.50 3.41 15.71
N ASP A 104 1.23 3.45 16.84
CA ASP A 104 0.89 4.30 17.99
C ASP A 104 0.83 5.79 17.61
N GLU A 105 1.71 6.20 16.71
CA GLU A 105 1.83 7.56 16.17
C GLU A 105 1.79 7.51 14.64
N PRO A 106 0.62 7.60 14.00
CA PRO A 106 0.50 7.53 12.56
C PRO A 106 1.11 8.78 11.90
N LEU A 107 1.95 8.56 10.88
CA LEU A 107 2.54 9.61 10.07
C LEU A 107 1.70 9.89 8.83
N MET A 108 1.48 11.17 8.51
CA MET A 108 0.79 11.55 7.29
C MET A 108 1.73 11.42 6.09
N ALA A 109 1.26 10.76 5.01
CA ALA A 109 1.98 10.71 3.75
C ALA A 109 2.26 12.10 3.17
N LYS A 110 1.41 13.11 3.41
CA LYS A 110 1.64 14.47 2.89
C LYS A 110 3.02 15.07 3.26
N ASP A 111 3.53 14.75 4.45
CA ASP A 111 4.77 15.33 4.97
C ASP A 111 5.85 14.26 5.23
N ASN A 112 5.55 12.98 5.02
CA ASN A 112 6.43 11.84 5.32
C ASN A 112 6.54 10.88 4.13
N PHE A 113 7.43 9.89 4.24
CA PHE A 113 7.61 8.84 3.22
C PHE A 113 7.95 9.37 1.81
N MET A 114 8.70 10.48 1.74
CA MET A 114 9.12 11.13 0.49
C MET A 114 10.32 10.46 -0.21
N LYS A 115 10.85 9.37 0.37
CA LYS A 115 12.02 8.67 -0.13
C LYS A 115 11.69 7.19 -0.27
N GLY A 116 11.92 6.66 -1.45
CA GLY A 116 11.58 5.28 -1.78
C GLY A 116 10.10 5.10 -2.06
N ALA A 117 9.77 3.89 -2.48
CA ALA A 117 8.40 3.50 -2.73
C ALA A 117 7.70 3.16 -1.40
N ILE A 118 6.42 3.51 -1.31
CA ILE A 118 5.63 3.41 -0.08
C ILE A 118 4.55 2.34 -0.16
N ALA A 119 4.27 1.85 -1.36
CA ALA A 119 3.32 0.78 -1.63
C ALA A 119 3.66 0.10 -2.97
N ILE A 120 3.00 -1.03 -3.24
CA ILE A 120 3.09 -1.77 -4.49
C ILE A 120 1.68 -1.96 -5.06
N ALA A 121 1.53 -1.72 -6.37
CA ALA A 121 0.31 -2.03 -7.09
C ALA A 121 0.22 -3.53 -7.39
N ALA A 122 -1.00 -4.05 -7.62
CA ALA A 122 -1.23 -5.48 -7.90
C ALA A 122 -0.41 -6.01 -9.09
N ASN A 123 -0.07 -5.16 -10.06
CA ASN A 123 0.75 -5.49 -11.21
C ASN A 123 2.26 -5.36 -10.99
N GLY A 124 2.71 -5.25 -9.74
CA GLY A 124 4.14 -5.20 -9.40
C GLY A 124 4.78 -3.82 -9.55
N ILE A 125 4.01 -2.75 -9.76
CA ILE A 125 4.59 -1.42 -9.93
C ILE A 125 4.73 -0.73 -8.57
N PRO A 126 5.93 -0.24 -8.21
CA PRO A 126 6.13 0.53 -6.99
C PRO A 126 5.43 1.90 -7.05
N ILE A 127 4.76 2.27 -5.95
CA ILE A 127 4.06 3.54 -5.77
C ILE A 127 4.92 4.47 -4.93
N PHE A 128 5.22 5.64 -5.47
CA PHE A 128 6.01 6.68 -4.81
C PHE A 128 5.13 7.85 -4.38
N ASN A 129 5.53 8.46 -3.28
CA ASN A 129 4.95 9.70 -2.81
C ASN A 129 5.78 10.90 -3.34
N HIS A 130 5.12 12.02 -3.62
CA HIS A 130 5.72 13.21 -4.21
C HIS A 130 5.21 14.51 -3.58
#